data_AF-F4QQ64-F1
#
_entry.id   AF-F4QQ64-F1
#
_cell.length_a   1.000
_cell.length_b   1.000
_cell.length_c   1.000
_cell.angle_alpha   90.00
_cell.angle_beta   90.00
_cell.angle_gamma   90.00
#
_symmetry.space_group_name_H-M   'P 1'
#
loop_
_entity.id
_entity.type
_entity.pdbx_description
1 polymer ?
#
loop_
_entity_poly.entity_id
_entity_poly.type
_entity_poly.pdbx_seq_one_letter_code
_entity_poly.pdbx_strand_id
1 'polypeptide(L)'
;MAEQSAHEPTMEEILASIRRIISEDDAPEAEKPAPVAAAPEPEPEPEPLPVIEEEPEEDVLELTETYDAAPTISIGDIDAYEPIRPEPAPTPTPVYKPEPRRESLVSERTESSAASAFGSLTSSLLVPHSDRTLEDVTKDLLRPLLQQWLDSHLPAIVEEAVRAEVERIARQGRR
;
A
#
# COMPACT_ATOMS: atom_id res chain seq x y z
N MET A 1 -11.63 45.97 -3.98
CA MET A 1 -12.18 44.68 -4.43
C MET A 1 -11.08 43.65 -4.33
N ALA A 2 -11.15 42.77 -3.33
CA ALA A 2 -10.59 41.40 -3.29
C ALA A 2 -10.48 40.96 -1.81
N GLU A 3 -11.63 40.72 -1.18
CA GLU A 3 -11.70 39.85 0.00
C GLU A 3 -12.41 38.58 -0.46
N GLN A 4 -11.66 37.68 -1.10
CA GLN A 4 -12.07 36.29 -1.21
C GLN A 4 -11.60 35.62 0.08
N SER A 5 -12.51 35.60 1.05
CA SER A 5 -12.36 34.82 2.28
C SER A 5 -11.97 33.40 1.92
N ALA A 6 -10.83 32.94 2.43
CA ALA A 6 -10.53 31.52 2.54
C ALA A 6 -11.56 30.92 3.50
N HIS A 7 -12.68 30.49 2.95
CA HIS A 7 -13.70 29.74 3.66
C HIS A 7 -13.14 28.33 3.80
N GLU A 8 -12.60 27.99 4.97
CA GLU A 8 -12.33 26.60 5.31
C GLU A 8 -13.67 25.87 5.25
N PRO A 9 -13.86 24.91 4.32
CA PRO A 9 -15.14 24.25 4.13
C PRO A 9 -15.51 23.53 5.43
N THR A 10 -16.75 23.73 5.85
CA THR A 10 -17.28 23.10 7.05
C THR A 10 -17.43 21.60 6.82
N MET A 11 -17.31 20.81 7.89
CA MET A 11 -17.42 19.33 7.84
C MET A 11 -18.67 18.85 7.07
N GLU A 12 -19.78 19.57 7.20
CA GLU A 12 -21.05 19.23 6.56
C GLU A 12 -21.02 19.43 5.03
N GLU A 13 -20.28 20.44 4.55
CA GLU A 13 -20.10 20.70 3.12
C GLU A 13 -19.21 19.65 2.46
N ILE A 14 -18.16 19.21 3.17
CA ILE A 14 -17.28 18.12 2.73
C ILE A 14 -18.12 16.83 2.59
N LEU A 15 -18.95 16.52 3.59
CA LEU A 15 -19.81 15.32 3.56
C LEU A 15 -20.91 15.41 2.49
N ALA A 16 -21.46 16.60 2.26
CA ALA A 16 -22.43 16.82 1.19
C ALA A 16 -21.81 16.68 -0.21
N SER A 17 -20.57 17.17 -0.39
CA SER A 17 -19.82 17.07 -1.64
C SER A 17 -19.50 15.61 -1.99
N ILE A 18 -19.02 14.83 -1.02
CA ILE A 18 -18.73 13.40 -1.20
C ILE A 18 -20.02 12.62 -1.54
N ARG A 19 -21.13 12.88 -0.83
CA ARG A 19 -22.41 12.21 -1.09
C ARG A 19 -22.94 12.53 -2.50
N ARG A 20 -22.72 13.74 -3.01
CA ARG A 20 -23.11 14.14 -4.36
C ARG A 20 -22.30 13.39 -5.42
N ILE A 21 -20.97 13.34 -5.29
CA ILE A 21 -20.09 12.68 -6.27
C ILE A 21 -20.43 11.19 -6.40
N ILE A 22 -20.60 10.49 -5.27
CA ILE A 22 -20.90 9.04 -5.27
C ILE A 22 -22.27 8.75 -5.90
N SER A 23 -23.25 9.64 -5.70
CA SER A 23 -24.58 9.49 -6.31
C SER A 23 -24.60 9.80 -7.80
N GLU A 24 -23.63 10.58 -8.29
CA GLU A 24 -23.54 11.05 -9.68
C GLU A 24 -22.73 10.07 -10.57
N ASP A 25 -21.90 9.22 -9.97
CA ASP A 25 -20.94 8.34 -10.68
C ASP A 25 -21.35 6.85 -10.75
N ASP A 26 -22.50 6.45 -10.18
CA ASP A 26 -23.01 5.06 -10.25
C ASP A 26 -23.88 4.81 -11.51
N ALA A 27 -23.28 4.96 -12.68
CA ALA A 27 -23.87 4.53 -13.95
C ALA A 27 -23.16 3.27 -14.47
N PRO A 28 -23.86 2.13 -14.62
CA PRO A 28 -23.22 0.89 -15.07
C PRO A 28 -23.08 0.90 -16.59
N GLU A 29 -21.86 1.09 -17.09
CA GLU A 29 -21.56 0.90 -18.50
C GLU A 29 -21.10 -0.54 -18.75
N ALA A 30 -22.05 -1.37 -19.19
CA ALA A 30 -21.83 -2.71 -19.68
C ALA A 30 -22.36 -2.81 -21.12
N GLU A 31 -21.48 -2.96 -22.11
CA GLU A 31 -21.60 -3.95 -23.21
C GLU A 31 -20.42 -3.86 -24.23
N LYS A 32 -19.70 -5.00 -24.29
CA LYS A 32 -18.87 -5.67 -25.34
C LYS A 32 -18.98 -5.21 -26.81
N PRO A 33 -18.02 -5.53 -27.74
CA PRO A 33 -17.49 -6.89 -27.93
C PRO A 33 -16.02 -7.10 -28.42
N ALA A 34 -15.72 -8.40 -28.54
CA ALA A 34 -14.47 -9.13 -28.73
C ALA A 34 -13.85 -9.03 -30.15
N PRO A 35 -12.61 -9.54 -30.38
CA PRO A 35 -11.82 -9.30 -31.58
C PRO A 35 -12.22 -10.21 -32.74
N VAL A 36 -12.23 -9.64 -33.96
CA VAL A 36 -12.55 -10.37 -35.20
C VAL A 36 -11.27 -10.92 -35.83
N ALA A 37 -11.23 -12.25 -35.87
CA ALA A 37 -10.75 -13.15 -36.92
C ALA A 37 -9.58 -12.72 -37.85
N ALA A 38 -8.55 -13.57 -37.86
CA ALA A 38 -7.59 -13.71 -38.94
C ALA A 38 -8.22 -14.34 -40.20
N ALA A 39 -7.85 -13.83 -41.38
CA ALA A 39 -7.97 -14.50 -42.68
C ALA A 39 -6.72 -14.17 -43.53
N PRO A 40 -6.11 -15.15 -44.24
CA PRO A 40 -4.90 -14.95 -45.02
C PRO A 40 -5.21 -14.56 -46.48
N GLU A 41 -4.46 -13.62 -47.05
CA GLU A 41 -4.47 -13.27 -48.49
C GLU A 41 -3.03 -13.35 -49.07
N PRO A 42 -2.86 -13.49 -50.40
CA PRO A 42 -1.95 -14.45 -51.04
C PRO A 42 -0.58 -13.87 -51.44
N GLU A 43 0.42 -14.76 -51.56
CA GLU A 43 1.79 -14.48 -52.03
C GLU A 43 1.85 -13.90 -53.47
N PRO A 44 2.61 -12.82 -53.71
CA PRO A 44 3.20 -12.52 -55.00
C PRO A 44 4.61 -13.14 -55.16
N GLU A 45 4.90 -13.54 -56.41
CA GLU A 45 6.08 -14.22 -56.97
C GLU A 45 7.48 -13.69 -56.53
N PRO A 46 8.53 -14.54 -56.60
CA PRO A 46 9.84 -14.24 -56.03
C PRO A 46 10.56 -13.11 -56.78
N GLU A 47 10.74 -11.98 -56.10
CA GLU A 47 11.77 -11.01 -56.48
C GLU A 47 13.16 -11.66 -56.34
N PRO A 48 14.11 -11.40 -57.26
CA PRO A 48 15.43 -12.00 -57.20
C PRO A 48 16.09 -11.66 -55.86
N LEU A 49 16.45 -12.70 -55.11
CA LEU A 49 17.14 -12.55 -53.83
C LEU A 49 18.29 -11.56 -53.99
N PRO A 50 18.32 -10.45 -53.22
CA PRO A 50 19.53 -9.67 -53.14
C PRO A 50 20.62 -10.65 -52.67
N VAL A 51 21.73 -10.71 -53.42
CA VAL A 51 22.95 -11.33 -52.92
C VAL A 51 23.28 -10.55 -51.66
N ILE A 52 23.01 -11.17 -50.52
CA ILE A 52 23.48 -10.70 -49.23
C ILE A 52 24.99 -10.85 -49.36
N GLU A 53 25.67 -9.76 -49.72
CA GLU A 53 27.04 -9.60 -49.25
C GLU A 53 26.92 -9.77 -47.74
N GLU A 54 27.50 -10.84 -47.21
CA GLU A 54 27.68 -11.02 -45.79
C GLU A 54 28.51 -9.81 -45.32
N GLU A 55 27.83 -8.73 -44.96
CA GLU A 55 28.36 -7.77 -44.00
C GLU A 55 28.88 -8.63 -42.85
N PRO A 56 30.12 -8.41 -42.39
CA PRO A 56 30.66 -9.21 -41.31
C PRO A 56 29.63 -9.20 -40.20
N GLU A 57 29.33 -10.39 -39.68
CA GLU A 57 28.46 -10.63 -38.54
C GLU A 57 29.05 -9.96 -37.29
N GLU A 58 29.14 -8.63 -37.27
CA GLU A 58 29.60 -7.82 -36.14
C GLU A 58 28.61 -7.94 -34.96
N ASP A 59 27.48 -8.60 -35.18
CA ASP A 59 26.43 -8.86 -34.20
C ASP A 59 26.52 -10.25 -33.53
N VAL A 60 27.49 -11.10 -33.93
CA VAL A 60 27.78 -12.35 -33.20
C VAL A 60 28.89 -12.10 -32.19
N LEU A 61 28.48 -11.67 -31.01
CA LEU A 61 29.40 -11.50 -29.88
C LEU A 61 29.82 -12.87 -29.33
N GLU A 62 31.09 -13.21 -29.44
CA GLU A 62 31.67 -14.37 -28.75
C GLU A 62 31.84 -14.06 -27.25
N LEU A 63 30.80 -14.33 -26.44
CA LEU A 63 30.79 -14.17 -24.97
C LEU A 63 31.65 -15.25 -24.25
N THR A 64 32.92 -15.35 -24.61
CA THR A 64 33.90 -16.20 -23.90
C THR A 64 34.52 -15.47 -22.70
N GLU A 65 34.41 -14.15 -22.66
CA GLU A 65 34.87 -13.31 -21.55
C GLU A 65 33.79 -13.22 -20.47
N THR A 66 34.12 -13.63 -19.25
CA THR A 66 33.21 -13.56 -18.11
C THR A 66 33.12 -12.12 -17.61
N TYR A 67 31.92 -11.55 -17.64
CA TYR A 67 31.64 -10.25 -17.07
C TYR A 67 31.75 -10.30 -15.53
N ASP A 68 32.62 -9.47 -14.96
CA ASP A 68 32.67 -9.24 -13.52
C ASP A 68 31.50 -8.32 -13.15
N ALA A 69 30.42 -8.92 -12.66
CA ALA A 69 29.21 -8.19 -12.34
C ALA A 69 29.45 -7.21 -11.18
N ALA A 70 29.00 -5.97 -11.36
CA ALA A 70 29.01 -4.97 -10.29
C ALA A 70 28.30 -5.53 -9.04
N PRO A 71 28.73 -5.15 -7.81
CA PRO A 71 28.14 -5.67 -6.59
C PRO A 71 26.64 -5.42 -6.56
N THR A 72 25.87 -6.49 -6.41
CA THR A 72 24.44 -6.45 -6.20
C THR A 72 24.13 -6.44 -4.70
N ILE A 73 23.08 -5.73 -4.33
CA ILE A 73 22.51 -5.75 -2.99
C ILE A 73 21.30 -6.67 -3.02
N SER A 74 21.30 -7.69 -2.17
CA SER A 74 20.16 -8.57 -1.96
C SER A 74 19.12 -7.85 -1.08
N ILE A 75 17.94 -7.60 -1.64
CA ILE A 75 16.78 -7.08 -0.93
C ILE A 75 15.75 -8.22 -0.87
N GLY A 76 15.84 -9.05 0.16
CA GLY A 76 15.06 -10.29 0.24
C GLY A 76 15.52 -11.30 -0.82
N ASP A 77 14.59 -11.87 -1.58
CA ASP A 77 14.88 -12.83 -2.67
C ASP A 77 15.21 -12.16 -4.02
N ILE A 78 15.34 -10.83 -4.06
CA ILE A 78 15.63 -10.09 -5.29
C ILE A 78 17.02 -9.48 -5.19
N ASP A 79 17.90 -9.87 -6.12
CA ASP A 79 19.20 -9.23 -6.32
C ASP A 79 19.02 -7.95 -7.15
N ALA A 80 19.26 -6.80 -6.52
CA ALA A 80 19.18 -5.49 -7.15
C ALA A 80 20.59 -4.89 -7.32
N TYR A 81 20.86 -4.22 -8.44
CA TYR A 81 22.11 -3.49 -8.63
C TYR A 81 22.20 -2.31 -7.66
N GLU A 82 23.38 -2.12 -7.03
CA GLU A 82 23.62 -0.92 -6.23
C GLU A 82 23.62 0.31 -7.13
N PRO A 83 22.71 1.30 -6.92
CA PRO A 83 22.72 2.51 -7.71
C PRO A 83 24.03 3.27 -7.43
N ILE A 84 24.74 3.66 -8.49
CA ILE A 84 25.96 4.49 -8.40
C ILE A 84 25.58 5.79 -7.70
N ARG A 85 25.86 5.87 -6.40
CA ARG A 85 25.57 7.04 -5.58
C ARG A 85 26.72 8.03 -5.77
N PRO A 86 26.46 9.27 -6.24
CA PRO A 86 27.49 10.31 -6.21
C PRO A 86 27.98 10.47 -4.77
N GLU A 87 29.29 10.59 -4.60
CA GLU A 87 29.92 10.80 -3.30
C GLU A 87 29.16 11.92 -2.56
N PRO A 88 28.71 11.70 -1.31
CA PRO A 88 27.85 12.65 -0.63
C PRO A 88 28.58 13.99 -0.57
N ALA A 89 28.02 15.01 -1.23
CA ALA A 89 28.48 16.39 -1.06
C ALA A 89 28.55 16.70 0.44
N PRO A 90 29.56 17.46 0.92
CA PRO A 90 29.67 17.77 2.34
C PRO A 90 28.35 18.40 2.78
N THR A 91 27.60 17.68 3.60
CA THR A 91 26.34 18.18 4.16
C THR A 91 26.69 19.41 4.98
N PRO A 92 26.00 20.55 4.79
CA PRO A 92 26.16 21.68 5.70
C PRO A 92 25.86 21.14 7.09
N THR A 93 26.81 21.29 8.02
CA THR A 93 26.58 20.94 9.42
C THR A 93 25.31 21.64 9.86
N PRO A 94 24.22 20.90 10.19
CA PRO A 94 22.99 21.53 10.60
C PRO A 94 23.31 22.31 11.87
N VAL A 95 23.09 23.64 11.83
CA VAL A 95 23.08 24.43 13.05
C VAL A 95 21.90 23.90 13.86
N TYR A 96 22.20 23.07 14.86
CA TYR A 96 21.20 22.47 15.72
C TYR A 96 20.44 23.59 16.44
N LYS A 97 19.22 23.86 15.97
CA LYS A 97 18.24 24.63 16.71
C LYS A 97 17.55 23.62 17.63
N PRO A 98 17.71 23.68 18.96
CA PRO A 98 17.00 22.78 19.84
C PRO A 98 15.49 23.02 19.65
N GLU A 99 14.82 22.06 19.01
CA GLU A 99 13.36 21.96 19.07
C GLU A 99 12.97 21.84 20.55
N PRO A 100 11.86 22.47 20.98
CA PRO A 100 11.33 22.21 22.31
C PRO A 100 11.06 20.70 22.41
N ARG A 101 11.76 20.02 23.34
CA ARG A 101 11.54 18.60 23.62
C ARG A 101 10.06 18.42 23.93
N ARG A 102 9.32 17.83 22.99
CA ARG A 102 7.98 17.32 23.27
C ARG A 102 8.15 16.29 24.38
N GLU A 103 7.47 16.50 25.50
CA GLU A 103 7.54 15.60 26.64
C GLU A 103 7.13 14.19 26.16
N SER A 104 8.02 13.23 26.32
CA SER A 104 7.73 11.86 25.93
C SER A 104 6.60 11.32 26.81
N LEU A 105 5.52 10.86 26.18
CA LEU A 105 4.37 10.26 26.86
C LEU A 105 4.71 8.92 27.53
N VAL A 106 5.86 8.33 27.18
CA VAL A 106 6.32 7.04 27.67
C VAL A 106 7.79 7.08 28.04
N SER A 107 8.18 6.22 28.98
CA SER A 107 9.59 6.07 29.35
C SER A 107 10.38 5.37 28.24
N GLU A 108 11.68 5.67 28.12
CA GLU A 108 12.60 4.98 27.20
C GLU A 108 12.61 3.45 27.43
N ARG A 109 12.41 3.03 28.69
CA ARG A 109 12.29 1.61 29.06
C ARG A 109 11.04 0.96 28.47
N THR A 110 9.90 1.63 28.53
CA THR A 110 8.64 1.13 27.93
C THR A 110 8.75 1.08 26.41
N GLU A 111 9.37 2.07 25.79
CA GLU A 111 9.63 2.09 24.35
C GLU A 111 10.53 0.92 23.93
N SER A 112 11.68 0.76 24.60
CA SER A 112 12.63 -0.32 24.33
C SER A 112 12.01 -1.71 24.55
N SER A 113 11.17 -1.85 25.58
CA SER A 113 10.46 -3.10 25.86
C SER A 113 9.43 -3.41 24.77
N ALA A 114 8.69 -2.42 24.29
CA ALA A 114 7.74 -2.60 23.20
C ALA A 114 8.46 -2.98 21.90
N ALA A 115 9.53 -2.26 21.53
CA ALA A 115 10.32 -2.54 20.35
C ALA A 115 10.91 -3.97 20.36
N SER A 116 11.41 -4.42 21.52
CA SER A 116 11.97 -5.77 21.68
C SER A 116 10.90 -6.87 21.57
N ALA A 117 9.71 -6.63 22.11
CA ALA A 117 8.58 -7.56 22.01
C ALA A 117 8.09 -7.70 20.56
N PHE A 118 7.97 -6.59 19.82
CA PHE A 118 7.64 -6.61 18.40
C PHE A 118 8.72 -7.29 17.57
N GLY A 119 10.00 -7.00 17.80
CA GLY A 119 11.11 -7.68 17.12
C GLY A 119 11.11 -9.19 17.34
N SER A 120 10.83 -9.64 18.57
CA SER A 120 10.72 -11.06 18.91
C SER A 120 9.53 -11.73 18.20
N LEU A 121 8.39 -11.04 18.11
CA LEU A 121 7.21 -11.51 17.38
C LEU A 121 7.49 -11.62 15.88
N THR A 122 8.05 -10.57 15.26
CA THR A 122 8.40 -10.58 13.84
C THR A 122 9.38 -11.71 13.54
N SER A 123 10.44 -11.86 14.34
CA SER A 123 11.37 -12.98 14.18
C SER A 123 10.70 -14.35 14.30
N SER A 124 9.71 -14.51 15.18
CA SER A 124 8.94 -15.75 15.31
C SER A 124 8.01 -16.00 14.12
N LEU A 125 7.50 -14.94 13.47
CA LEU A 125 6.67 -15.02 12.27
C LEU A 125 7.49 -15.33 11.01
N LEU A 126 8.76 -14.92 10.96
CA LEU A 126 9.68 -15.22 9.85
C LEU A 126 10.16 -16.68 9.86
N VAL A 127 10.00 -17.41 10.97
CA VAL A 127 10.25 -18.86 10.99
C VAL A 127 9.11 -19.53 10.21
N PRO A 128 9.40 -20.30 9.15
CA PRO A 128 8.37 -20.95 8.35
C PRO A 128 7.66 -22.00 9.21
N HIS A 129 6.42 -21.71 9.58
CA HIS A 129 5.50 -22.69 10.17
C HIS A 129 4.57 -23.15 9.05
N SER A 130 4.82 -24.32 8.47
CA SER A 130 4.08 -24.84 7.31
C SER A 130 2.57 -24.99 7.55
N ASP A 131 2.15 -25.03 8.82
CA ASP A 131 0.77 -25.33 9.22
C ASP A 131 0.04 -24.14 9.86
N ARG A 132 0.69 -22.98 10.00
CA ARG A 132 0.12 -21.81 10.68
C ARG A 132 0.15 -20.60 9.78
N THR A 133 -1.03 -20.04 9.49
CA THR A 133 -1.10 -18.81 8.70
C THR A 133 -0.78 -17.60 9.59
N LEU A 134 -0.28 -16.50 8.99
CA LEU A 134 -0.14 -15.21 9.67
C LEU A 134 -1.48 -14.74 10.26
N GLU A 135 -2.59 -15.08 9.59
CA GLU A 135 -3.94 -14.77 10.04
C GLU A 135 -4.27 -15.49 11.37
N ASP A 136 -3.88 -16.76 11.53
CA ASP A 136 -4.10 -17.52 12.77
C ASP A 136 -3.31 -16.93 13.94
N VAL A 137 -2.07 -16.51 13.69
CA VAL A 137 -1.26 -15.82 14.71
C VAL A 137 -1.87 -14.47 15.07
N THR A 138 -2.32 -13.71 14.07
CA THR A 138 -2.96 -12.40 14.29
C THR A 138 -4.27 -12.55 15.07
N LYS A 139 -5.08 -13.57 14.75
CA LYS A 139 -6.31 -13.90 15.48
C LYS A 139 -6.04 -14.28 16.93
N ASP A 140 -5.03 -15.12 17.19
CA ASP A 140 -4.65 -15.50 18.55
C ASP A 140 -4.20 -14.29 19.38
N LEU A 141 -3.49 -13.32 18.76
CA LEU A 141 -3.04 -12.11 19.43
C LEU A 141 -4.14 -11.07 19.64
N LEU A 142 -5.03 -10.89 18.65
CA LEU A 142 -6.12 -9.91 18.74
C LEU A 142 -7.27 -10.38 19.63
N ARG A 143 -7.52 -11.69 19.72
CA ARG A 143 -8.61 -12.25 20.53
C ARG A 143 -8.63 -11.75 21.99
N PRO A 144 -7.55 -11.83 22.79
CA PRO A 144 -7.58 -11.36 24.16
C PRO A 144 -7.79 -9.84 24.28
N LEU A 145 -7.24 -9.06 23.36
CA LEU A 145 -7.39 -7.60 23.37
C LEU A 145 -8.83 -7.17 23.05
N LEU A 146 -9.44 -7.80 22.03
CA LEU A 146 -10.84 -7.55 21.66
C LEU A 146 -11.81 -8.07 22.72
N GLN A 147 -11.54 -9.23 23.32
CA GLN A 147 -12.33 -9.77 24.43
C GLN A 147 -12.37 -8.78 25.60
N GLN A 148 -11.21 -8.33 26.07
CA GLN A 148 -11.12 -7.39 27.18
C GLN A 148 -11.82 -6.06 26.88
N TRP A 149 -11.66 -5.57 25.65
CA TRP A 149 -12.32 -4.34 25.21
C TRP A 149 -13.84 -4.51 25.18
N LEU A 150 -14.34 -5.60 24.59
CA LEU A 150 -15.77 -5.90 24.57
C LEU A 150 -16.33 -6.06 25.98
N ASP A 151 -15.68 -6.83 26.85
CA ASP A 151 -16.13 -7.02 28.23
C ASP A 151 -16.25 -5.69 29.00
N SER A 152 -15.38 -4.73 28.70
CA SER A 152 -15.37 -3.42 29.36
C SER A 152 -16.35 -2.40 28.75
N HIS A 153 -16.61 -2.45 27.44
CA HIS A 153 -17.34 -1.39 26.72
C HIS A 153 -18.70 -1.82 26.18
N LEU A 154 -18.92 -3.13 25.97
CA LEU A 154 -20.18 -3.66 25.44
C LEU A 154 -21.39 -3.27 26.30
N PRO A 155 -21.36 -3.30 27.65
CA PRO A 155 -22.51 -2.92 28.46
C PRO A 155 -23.02 -1.50 28.15
N ALA A 156 -22.11 -0.53 28.07
CA ALA A 156 -22.46 0.86 27.78
C ALA A 156 -23.05 1.02 26.36
N ILE A 157 -22.43 0.37 25.36
CA ILE A 157 -22.89 0.41 23.97
C ILE A 157 -24.31 -0.16 23.85
N VAL A 158 -24.60 -1.26 24.55
CA VAL A 158 -25.92 -1.88 24.53
C VAL A 158 -26.96 -1.03 25.24
N GLU A 159 -26.63 -0.41 26.38
CA GLU A 159 -27.55 0.49 27.08
C GLU A 159 -27.95 1.70 26.21
N GLU A 160 -27.00 2.29 25.49
CA GLU A 160 -27.26 3.37 24.54
C GLU A 160 -28.14 2.90 23.37
N ALA A 161 -27.83 1.74 22.78
CA ALA A 161 -28.62 1.17 21.70
C ALA A 161 -30.05 0.84 22.13
N VAL A 162 -30.25 0.23 23.30
CA VAL A 162 -31.58 -0.09 23.85
C VAL A 162 -32.36 1.17 24.19
N ARG A 163 -31.71 2.20 24.77
CA ARG A 163 -32.35 3.48 25.05
C ARG A 163 -32.85 4.14 23.77
N ALA A 164 -32.02 4.17 22.73
CA ALA A 164 -32.40 4.68 21.42
C ALA A 164 -33.58 3.90 20.81
N GLU A 165 -33.58 2.57 20.96
CA GLU A 165 -34.63 1.70 20.43
C GLU A 165 -35.97 1.87 21.17
N VAL A 166 -35.96 1.97 22.50
CA VAL A 166 -37.17 2.25 23.29
C VAL A 166 -37.74 3.63 22.96
N GLU A 167 -36.88 4.65 22.80
CA GLU A 167 -37.33 5.97 22.40
C GLU A 167 -37.97 5.95 21.00
N ARG A 168 -37.37 5.20 20.07
CA ARG A 168 -37.91 4.99 18.72
C ARG A 168 -39.30 4.35 18.77
N ILE A 169 -39.47 3.26 19.53
CA ILE A 169 -40.75 2.55 19.69
C ILE A 169 -41.78 3.46 20.38
N ALA A 170 -41.40 4.20 21.42
CA ALA A 170 -42.29 5.10 22.15
C ALA A 170 -42.77 6.29 21.30
N ARG A 171 -42.00 6.69 20.28
CA ARG A 171 -42.39 7.70 19.28
C ARG A 171 -43.32 7.12 18.22
N GLN A 172 -43.11 5.84 17.87
CA GLN A 172 -43.85 5.15 16.82
C GLN A 172 -45.23 4.66 17.30
N GLY A 173 -45.37 4.24 18.56
CA GLY A 173 -46.66 3.84 19.16
C GLY A 173 -47.59 5.00 19.54
N ARG A 174 -47.16 6.26 19.33
CA ARG A 174 -47.96 7.47 19.59
C ARG A 174 -48.57 8.09 18.34
N ARG A 175 -48.31 7.51 17.18
CA ARG A 175 -48.90 7.84 15.87
C ARG A 175 -49.90 6.76 15.50
#